data_AF-A0A3B0S3X8-F1
#
_entry.id   AF-A0A3B0S3X8-F1
#
_cell.length_a   1.000
_cell.length_b   1.000
_cell.length_c   1.000
_cell.angle_alpha   90.00
_cell.angle_beta   90.00
_cell.angle_gamma   90.00
#
_symmetry.space_group_name_H-M   'P 1'
#
loop_
_entity.id
_entity.type
_entity.pdbx_description
1 polymer ?
#
loop_
_entity_poly.entity_id
_entity_poly.type
_entity_poly.pdbx_seq_one_letter_code
_entity_poly.pdbx_strand_id
1 'polypeptide(L)'
;MTDILKSLDGLCRPRLLIRAARYGLQEYRRCAHLKRHLGYGHLPRSGPALMRLIEIESEVNTQRKNENASYSASYHVDLLIAMMGEAQLLRASLSAQPEGAI
;
A
#
# COMPACT_ATOMS: atom_id res chain seq x y z
N MET A 1 2.29 -11.20 -11.57
CA MET A 1 2.28 -9.72 -11.34
C MET A 1 0.85 -9.19 -11.16
N THR A 2 -0.12 -9.68 -11.94
CA THR A 2 -1.57 -9.58 -11.68
C THR A 2 -2.00 -10.17 -10.33
N ASP A 3 -1.24 -11.13 -9.80
CA ASP A 3 -1.51 -11.77 -8.50
C ASP A 3 -1.46 -10.81 -7.32
N ILE A 4 -0.55 -9.83 -7.31
CA ILE A 4 -0.42 -8.87 -6.19
C ILE A 4 -1.68 -8.00 -6.06
N LEU A 5 -2.27 -7.61 -7.20
CA LEU A 5 -3.51 -6.83 -7.22
C LEU A 5 -4.73 -7.67 -6.81
N LYS A 6 -4.75 -8.97 -7.17
CA LYS A 6 -5.76 -9.93 -6.68
C LYS A 6 -5.60 -10.23 -5.19
N SER A 7 -4.37 -10.34 -4.69
CA SER A 7 -4.10 -10.51 -3.26
C SER A 7 -4.60 -9.32 -2.45
N LEU A 8 -4.56 -8.10 -3.00
CA LEU A 8 -5.14 -6.91 -2.37
C LEU A 8 -6.67 -7.01 -2.20
N ASP A 9 -7.37 -7.58 -3.19
CA ASP A 9 -8.82 -7.77 -3.17
C ASP A 9 -9.26 -8.79 -2.11
N GLY A 10 -8.42 -9.81 -1.87
CA GLY A 10 -8.62 -10.79 -0.81
C GLY A 10 -8.36 -10.27 0.61
N LEU A 11 -7.84 -9.05 0.79
CA LEU A 11 -7.63 -8.47 2.11
C LEU A 11 -8.97 -7.98 2.68
N CYS A 12 -9.66 -8.84 3.45
CA CYS A 12 -10.79 -8.43 4.27
C CYS A 12 -10.33 -7.43 5.33
N ARG A 13 -10.53 -6.13 5.06
CA ARG A 13 -10.24 -5.03 5.99
C ARG A 13 -11.53 -4.36 6.44
N PRO A 14 -11.61 -3.89 7.70
CA PRO A 14 -12.74 -3.10 8.17
C PRO A 14 -13.05 -1.96 7.19
N ARG A 15 -14.31 -1.85 6.79
CA ARG A 15 -14.76 -0.86 5.78
C ARG A 15 -14.38 0.58 6.16
N LEU A 16 -14.28 0.87 7.45
CA LEU A 16 -13.86 2.17 7.98
C LEU A 16 -12.42 2.53 7.60
N LEU A 17 -11.47 1.60 7.77
CA LEU A 17 -10.05 1.83 7.42
C LEU A 17 -9.88 2.08 5.93
N ILE A 18 -10.56 1.28 5.11
CA ILE A 18 -10.54 1.44 3.65
C ILE A 18 -11.15 2.78 3.23
N ARG A 19 -12.25 3.21 3.85
CA ARG A 19 -12.85 4.52 3.58
C ARG A 19 -11.89 5.66 3.96
N ALA A 20 -11.29 5.61 5.14
CA ALA A 20 -10.32 6.61 5.58
C ALA A 20 -9.12 6.69 4.62
N ALA A 21 -8.58 5.54 4.21
CA ALA A 21 -7.48 5.49 3.27
C ALA A 21 -7.85 6.05 1.88
N ARG A 22 -9.08 5.82 1.41
CA ARG A 22 -9.55 6.41 0.14
C ARG A 22 -9.62 7.93 0.16
N TYR A 23 -9.97 8.54 1.29
CA TYR A 23 -9.91 10.00 1.42
C TYR A 23 -8.46 10.50 1.42
N GLY A 24 -7.58 9.86 2.17
CA GLY A 24 -6.16 10.23 2.22
C GLY A 24 -5.39 9.96 0.92
N LEU A 25 -5.88 9.07 0.06
CA LEU A 25 -5.29 8.77 -1.25
C LEU A 25 -5.21 9.99 -2.17
N GLN A 26 -6.13 10.94 -2.04
CA GLN A 26 -6.10 12.19 -2.83
C GLN A 26 -4.87 13.06 -2.50
N GLU A 27 -4.36 12.94 -1.28
CA GLU A 27 -3.18 13.65 -0.77
C GLU A 27 -1.90 12.79 -0.86
N TYR A 28 -1.95 11.66 -1.55
CA TYR A 28 -0.84 10.73 -1.58
C TYR A 28 0.40 11.33 -2.26
N ARG A 29 1.45 11.52 -1.47
CA ARG A 29 2.78 11.93 -1.92
C ARG A 29 3.76 10.79 -1.75
N ARG A 30 4.13 10.15 -2.88
CA ARG A 30 5.01 8.97 -2.94
C ARG A 30 6.24 9.08 -2.04
N CYS A 31 7.03 10.14 -2.21
CA CYS A 31 8.26 10.34 -1.45
C CYS A 31 8.04 10.48 0.06
N ALA A 32 6.98 11.17 0.50
CA ALA A 32 6.73 11.41 1.92
C ALA A 32 6.18 10.16 2.61
N HIS A 33 5.20 9.49 1.98
CA HIS A 33 4.52 8.34 2.56
C HIS A 33 5.41 7.09 2.55
N LEU A 34 6.13 6.81 1.45
CA LEU A 34 7.04 5.64 1.44
C LEU A 34 8.19 5.78 2.42
N LYS A 35 8.74 7.00 2.63
CA LYS A 35 9.82 7.20 3.60
C LYS A 35 9.41 6.85 5.03
N ARG A 36 8.13 7.04 5.38
CA ARG A 36 7.60 6.72 6.71
C ARG A 36 7.52 5.21 6.97
N HIS A 37 7.36 4.39 5.92
CA HIS A 37 7.21 2.94 6.07
C HIS A 37 8.47 2.15 5.68
N LEU A 38 9.20 2.60 4.65
CA LEU A 38 10.38 1.89 4.12
C LEU A 38 11.70 2.52 4.56
N GLY A 39 11.65 3.64 5.28
CA GLY A 39 12.82 4.39 5.75
C GLY A 39 13.37 5.39 4.73
N TYR A 40 14.52 5.98 5.07
CA TYR A 40 15.19 6.99 4.26
C TYR A 40 16.16 6.34 3.27
N GLY A 41 16.05 6.67 1.99
CA GLY A 41 16.93 6.13 0.94
C GLY A 41 16.34 6.23 -0.46
N HIS A 42 16.94 5.52 -1.41
CA HIS A 42 16.40 5.40 -2.77
C HIS A 42 15.09 4.61 -2.73
N LEU A 43 13.99 5.25 -3.18
CA LEU A 43 12.69 4.60 -3.19
C LEU A 43 12.66 3.48 -4.24
N PRO A 44 12.25 2.26 -3.87
CA PRO A 44 12.11 1.19 -4.84
C PRO A 44 11.05 1.53 -5.90
N ARG A 45 11.08 0.80 -7.03
CA ARG A 45 9.98 0.83 -8.00
C ARG A 45 8.68 0.35 -7.35
N SER A 46 7.54 0.69 -7.95
CA SER A 46 6.22 0.47 -7.35
C SER A 46 5.90 -0.98 -7.02
N GLY A 47 6.32 -1.95 -7.84
CA GLY A 47 6.15 -3.38 -7.55
C GLY A 47 6.85 -3.81 -6.24
N PRO A 48 8.18 -3.67 -6.13
CA PRO A 48 8.90 -3.99 -4.89
C PRO A 48 8.48 -3.15 -3.67
N ALA A 49 8.11 -1.88 -3.88
CA ALA A 49 7.56 -1.04 -2.81
C ALA A 49 6.26 -1.64 -2.25
N LEU A 50 5.33 -2.01 -3.14
CA LEU A 50 4.04 -2.58 -2.77
C LEU A 50 4.18 -3.93 -2.05
N MET A 51 5.11 -4.79 -2.47
CA MET A 51 5.36 -6.07 -1.78
C MET A 51 5.79 -5.85 -0.33
N ARG A 52 6.73 -4.94 -0.07
CA ARG A 52 7.13 -4.61 1.31
C ARG A 52 6.00 -4.01 2.13
N LEU A 53 5.18 -3.14 1.53
CA LEU A 53 4.03 -2.55 2.23
C LEU A 53 3.00 -3.62 2.62
N ILE A 54 2.78 -4.65 1.79
CA ILE A 54 1.89 -5.78 2.10
C ILE A 54 2.41 -6.58 3.30
N GLU A 55 3.72 -6.83 3.38
CA GLU A 55 4.34 -7.52 4.53
C GLU A 55 4.14 -6.73 5.83
N ILE A 56 4.42 -5.42 5.81
CA ILE A 56 4.21 -4.53 6.96
C ILE A 56 2.73 -4.51 7.34
N GLU A 57 1.82 -4.47 6.36
CA GLU A 57 0.39 -4.39 6.62
C GLU A 57 -0.16 -5.67 7.25
N SER A 58 0.37 -6.83 6.87
CA SER A 58 0.04 -8.11 7.50
C SER A 58 0.39 -8.10 9.00
N GLU A 59 1.57 -7.58 9.35
CA GLU A 59 2.03 -7.46 10.73
C GLU A 59 1.12 -6.50 11.54
N VAL A 60 0.83 -5.32 10.98
CA VAL A 60 -0.10 -4.35 11.61
C VAL A 60 -1.50 -4.93 11.78
N ASN A 61 -1.98 -5.72 10.83
CA ASN A 61 -3.28 -6.37 10.93
C ASN A 61 -3.30 -7.47 12.01
N THR A 62 -2.18 -8.17 12.23
CA THR A 62 -2.02 -9.09 13.36
C THR A 62 -2.06 -8.33 14.69
N GLN A 63 -1.37 -7.19 14.79
CA GLN A 63 -1.43 -6.33 15.98
C GLN A 63 -2.86 -5.85 16.27
N ARG A 64 -3.62 -5.47 15.23
CA ARG A 64 -5.04 -5.09 15.36
C ARG A 64 -5.88 -6.24 15.94
N LYS A 65 -5.69 -7.45 15.43
CA LYS A 65 -6.47 -8.64 15.86
C LYS A 65 -6.16 -9.05 17.29
N ASN A 66 -4.92 -8.84 17.72
CA ASN A 66 -4.44 -9.21 19.06
C ASN A 66 -4.61 -8.07 20.07
N GLU A 67 -5.28 -6.97 19.71
CA GLU A 67 -5.49 -5.77 20.55
C GLU A 67 -4.18 -5.26 21.18
N ASN A 68 -3.08 -5.37 20.42
CA ASN A 68 -1.75 -5.02 20.92
C ASN A 68 -1.70 -3.52 21.25
N ALA A 69 -1.14 -3.15 22.40
CA ALA A 69 -0.97 -1.77 22.83
C ALA A 69 -0.16 -0.91 21.85
N SER A 70 0.69 -1.53 21.03
CA SER A 70 1.47 -0.85 19.98
C SER A 70 0.67 -0.56 18.71
N TYR A 71 -0.57 -1.08 18.59
CA TYR A 71 -1.40 -0.87 17.41
C TYR A 71 -1.85 0.59 17.31
N SER A 72 -1.64 1.18 16.13
CA SER A 72 -2.14 2.51 15.80
C SER A 72 -3.01 2.44 14.55
N ALA A 73 -4.29 2.79 14.71
CA ALA A 73 -5.23 2.88 13.59
C ALA A 73 -4.82 3.96 12.59
N SER A 74 -4.24 5.08 13.06
CA SER A 74 -3.74 6.14 12.16
C SER A 74 -2.55 5.67 11.34
N TYR A 75 -1.63 4.91 11.93
CA TYR A 75 -0.54 4.26 11.19
C TYR A 75 -1.06 3.26 10.15
N HIS A 76 -2.07 2.46 10.52
CA HIS A 76 -2.69 1.51 9.59
C HIS A 76 -3.35 2.23 8.40
N VAL A 77 -4.01 3.36 8.63
CA VAL A 77 -4.57 4.18 7.55
C VAL A 77 -3.47 4.76 6.65
N ASP A 78 -2.40 5.33 7.20
CA ASP A 78 -1.25 5.86 6.44
C ASP A 78 -0.63 4.77 5.54
N LEU A 79 -0.47 3.55 6.08
CA LEU A 79 0.03 2.39 5.35
C LEU A 79 -0.91 1.97 4.21
N LEU A 80 -2.21 1.94 4.45
CA LEU A 80 -3.21 1.63 3.42
C LEU A 80 -3.24 2.69 2.31
N ILE A 81 -3.07 3.97 2.65
CA ILE A 81 -2.92 5.06 1.67
C ILE A 81 -1.70 4.79 0.78
N ALA A 82 -0.55 4.45 1.38
CA ALA A 82 0.66 4.15 0.64
C ALA A 82 0.50 2.94 -0.30
N MET A 83 -0.15 1.87 0.17
CA MET A 83 -0.44 0.69 -0.65
C MET A 83 -1.34 1.00 -1.83
N MET A 84 -2.44 1.74 -1.60
CA MET A 84 -3.37 2.12 -2.67
C MET A 84 -2.70 3.01 -3.71
N GLY A 85 -1.87 3.97 -3.26
CA GLY A 85 -1.11 4.84 -4.15
C GLY A 85 -0.11 4.07 -5.01
N GLU A 86 0.68 3.16 -4.41
CA GLU A 86 1.62 2.33 -5.18
C GLU A 86 0.90 1.35 -6.12
N ALA A 87 -0.26 0.81 -5.72
CA ALA A 87 -1.07 -0.04 -6.60
C ALA A 87 -1.62 0.73 -7.82
N GLN A 88 -2.03 2.00 -7.64
CA GLN A 88 -2.43 2.86 -8.75
C GLN A 88 -1.26 3.15 -9.70
N LEU A 89 -0.09 3.49 -9.16
CA LEU A 89 1.11 3.73 -9.95
C LEU A 89 1.55 2.48 -10.71
N LEU A 90 1.50 1.31 -10.06
CA LEU A 90 1.81 0.04 -10.71
C LEU A 90 0.83 -0.24 -11.85
N ARG A 91 -0.47 -0.05 -11.65
CA ARG A 91 -1.48 -0.23 -12.70
C ARG A 91 -1.26 0.74 -13.87
N ALA A 92 -0.97 2.01 -13.58
CA ALA A 92 -0.68 3.02 -14.60
C ALA A 92 0.57 2.65 -15.41
N SER A 93 1.62 2.14 -14.76
CA SER A 93 2.84 1.68 -15.43
C SER A 93 2.62 0.46 -16.32
N LEU A 94 1.69 -0.43 -15.94
CA LEU A 94 1.31 -1.59 -16.75
C LEU A 94 0.46 -1.20 -17.96
N SER A 95 -0.44 -0.22 -17.82
CA SER A 95 -1.23 0.28 -18.96
C SER A 95 -0.45 1.18 -19.91
N ALA A 96 0.60 1.84 -19.41
CA ALA A 96 1.49 2.71 -20.19
C ALA A 96 2.60 1.94 -20.94
N GLN A 97 2.63 0.61 -20.82
CA GLN A 97 3.40 -0.27 -21.70
C GLN A 97 2.45 -0.72 -22.83
N PRO A 98 2.28 0.06 -23.92
CA PRO A 98 1.62 -0.48 -25.10
C PRO A 98 2.53 -1.55 -25.70
N GLU A 99 1.91 -2.58 -26.24
CA GLU A 99 2.57 -3.60 -27.04
C GLU A 99 3.42 -2.94 -28.14
N GLY A 100 4.72 -3.07 -27.99
CA GLY A 100 5.73 -2.45 -28.84
C GLY A 100 7.02 -3.25 -28.73
N ALA A 101 6.93 -4.54 -28.99
CA ALA A 101 8.08 -5.38 -29.30
C ALA A 101 7.74 -6.14 -30.58
N ILE A 102 8.39 -5.68 -31.65
CA ILE A 102 8.48 -6.27 -33.00
C ILE A 102 9.00 -7.70 -32.89
#